data_AF-A0A2A3GW17-F1
#
_entry.id   AF-A0A2A3GW17-F1
#
_cell.length_a   1.000
_cell.length_b   1.000
_cell.length_c   1.000
_cell.angle_alpha   90.00
_cell.angle_beta   90.00
_cell.angle_gamma   90.00
#
_symmetry.space_group_name_H-M   'P 1'
#
loop_
_entity.id
_entity.type
_entity.pdbx_description
1 polymer ?
#
loop_
_entity_poly.entity_id
_entity_poly.type
_entity_poly.pdbx_seq_one_letter_code
_entity_poly.pdbx_strand_id
1 'polypeptide(L)'
;MRMIYSDRGPSPLDSGKPGAAGRDSTFGWWGAFSIQKFVNQNPLSHTHEDATGWLAYLQQFYDRNFWFADGGAQVWAYEQAYDNWQDRYGVDAVVAVYHSGHGGMDGNGVFFAPLGAVWDGRSDAVSSNMAFGDEKVNYVFWSTCNSVRVLDGHTPIRTWAGPNLGSRMLFGFESTSIDSPDYGRKFWEKWRAGQTFCDAWLNASWDIYHGQAPSVAATGPTQAEATNRLGSERNFFREHVSDAWYAWRWYYARSSLREAATVVPELTVQLAPRDPSAELARLGRLADFPQAALQEVQVERQGVLSANSGDRYVATAPLAARWVRLAEANHRNTEQLDTGRAVDLARAFAEQHADGAELVVESVHDLWQNSGTKDGSRLGEPVSLETHVTFRQTFDGIPVITPGRGEIRVALDNDGTVVQAHLSTREAAGSTRTPSSVVAPPSGEGPRAAVAPLPRDPAESLAAAQLRLVEHLAVVGSDAERPADDVRRRLEIRDVPGTSQVGYEIEGNEAFPAARKLIEIGQADSMFRTRRWVVAPLAR
;
A
#
# COMPACT_ATOMS: atom_id res chain seq x y z
N MET A 1 26.11 14.42 23.31
CA MET A 1 25.44 14.23 22.01
C MET A 1 24.00 14.69 22.19
N ARG A 2 23.60 15.80 21.56
CA ARG A 2 22.26 16.37 21.71
C ARG A 2 21.38 15.70 20.65
N MET A 3 20.59 14.72 21.06
CA MET A 3 19.63 14.06 20.17
C MET A 3 18.50 15.05 19.89
N ILE A 4 18.39 15.48 18.64
CA ILE A 4 17.24 16.20 18.12
C ILE A 4 16.34 15.12 17.53
N TYR A 5 15.20 14.86 18.16
CA TYR A 5 14.15 14.05 17.56
C TYR A 5 13.66 14.79 16.31
N SER A 6 13.74 14.15 15.14
CA SER A 6 13.17 14.69 13.91
C SER A 6 11.67 14.86 14.08
N ASP A 7 11.20 16.04 13.69
CA ASP A 7 9.81 16.46 13.67
C ASP A 7 8.86 15.33 13.25
N ARG A 8 7.73 15.24 13.95
CA ARG A 8 6.55 14.53 13.46
C ARG A 8 6.31 15.01 12.02
N GLY A 9 6.06 14.09 11.09
CA GLY A 9 5.68 14.46 9.73
C GLY A 9 4.58 15.53 9.71
N PRO A 10 4.40 16.23 8.57
CA PRO A 10 3.56 17.43 8.50
C PRO A 10 2.22 17.23 9.21
N SER A 11 1.82 18.20 10.05
CA SER A 11 0.54 18.12 10.74
C SER A 11 -0.60 18.55 9.81
N PRO A 12 -1.75 17.85 9.82
CA PRO A 12 -2.97 18.34 9.16
C PRO A 12 -3.51 19.62 9.83
N LEU A 13 -3.01 19.98 11.01
CA LEU A 13 -3.41 21.17 11.76
C LEU A 13 -2.72 22.46 11.29
N ASP A 14 -1.65 22.35 10.47
CA ASP A 14 -1.11 23.48 9.71
C ASP A 14 -1.99 23.73 8.47
N SER A 15 -3.25 24.06 8.75
CA SER A 15 -4.30 24.44 7.80
C SER A 15 -4.24 25.92 7.42
N GLY A 16 -3.10 26.58 7.65
CA GLY A 16 -2.93 27.98 7.29
C GLY A 16 -3.39 28.16 5.85
N LYS A 17 -4.47 28.92 5.66
CA LYS A 17 -4.91 29.36 4.32
C LYS A 17 -3.63 29.75 3.59
N PRO A 18 -3.31 29.15 2.43
CA PRO A 18 -2.11 29.52 1.72
C PRO A 18 -2.17 31.03 1.56
N GLY A 19 -1.19 31.74 2.15
CA GLY A 19 -1.09 33.17 1.98
C GLY A 19 -1.09 33.45 0.48
N ALA A 20 -1.78 34.50 0.04
CA ALA A 20 -1.65 34.99 -1.32
C ALA A 20 -0.20 35.44 -1.53
N ALA A 21 0.67 34.50 -1.89
CA ALA A 21 2.05 34.76 -2.21
C ALA A 21 2.11 35.28 -3.65
N GLY A 22 3.00 36.25 -3.87
CA GLY A 22 3.20 36.91 -5.17
C GLY A 22 3.35 35.94 -6.33
N ARG A 23 3.13 36.46 -7.54
CA ARG A 23 3.05 35.80 -8.85
C ARG A 23 4.05 34.65 -9.16
N ASP A 24 5.10 34.45 -8.36
CA ASP A 24 6.24 33.56 -8.66
C ASP A 24 6.51 32.39 -7.68
N SER A 25 5.64 32.06 -6.70
CA SER A 25 5.74 30.75 -6.00
C SER A 25 4.77 29.72 -6.60
N THR A 26 5.12 29.11 -7.72
CA THR A 26 4.21 28.49 -8.70
C THR A 26 4.27 26.95 -8.81
N PHE A 27 4.81 26.24 -7.82
CA PHE A 27 5.35 24.91 -8.16
C PHE A 27 4.32 23.82 -8.52
N GLY A 28 3.04 23.90 -8.13
CA GLY A 28 1.96 23.15 -8.82
C GLY A 28 2.18 21.64 -8.96
N TRP A 29 2.97 21.03 -8.08
CA TRP A 29 3.47 19.68 -8.29
C TRP A 29 2.64 18.65 -7.56
N TRP A 30 2.26 18.90 -6.31
CA TRP A 30 1.48 17.94 -5.54
C TRP A 30 0.57 18.54 -4.50
N GLY A 31 -0.57 17.87 -4.32
CA GLY A 31 -1.55 18.14 -3.29
C GLY A 31 -2.17 16.84 -2.79
N ALA A 32 -2.83 16.89 -1.64
CA ALA A 32 -3.49 15.73 -1.07
C ALA A 32 -4.83 16.07 -0.42
N PHE A 33 -5.69 15.05 -0.38
CA PHE A 33 -6.91 15.01 0.40
C PHE A 33 -6.83 13.80 1.33
N SER A 34 -7.16 13.98 2.61
CA SER A 34 -7.33 12.84 3.51
C SER A 34 -8.53 13.01 4.44
N ILE A 35 -9.42 12.03 4.43
CA ILE A 35 -10.69 12.11 5.15
C ILE A 35 -10.77 10.96 6.15
N GLN A 36 -10.82 11.28 7.44
CA GLN A 36 -11.13 10.34 8.52
C GLN A 36 -12.57 10.53 8.99
N LYS A 37 -13.03 11.79 8.96
CA LYS A 37 -14.38 12.20 9.36
C LYS A 37 -15.21 12.50 8.12
N PHE A 38 -16.19 11.65 7.86
CA PHE A 38 -17.10 11.79 6.72
C PHE A 38 -18.43 12.39 7.15
N VAL A 39 -19.14 13.02 6.22
CA VAL A 39 -20.51 13.52 6.47
C VAL A 39 -21.47 12.37 6.73
N ASN A 40 -21.47 11.38 5.83
CA ASN A 40 -22.51 10.36 5.70
C ASN A 40 -21.98 8.93 5.76
N GLN A 41 -20.69 8.72 6.03
CA GLN A 41 -20.06 7.38 6.12
C GLN A 41 -19.40 7.12 7.47
N ASN A 42 -19.08 5.85 7.72
CA ASN A 42 -18.30 5.44 8.90
C ASN A 42 -16.90 6.08 8.88
N PRO A 43 -16.32 6.39 10.05
CA PRO A 43 -14.99 6.96 10.10
C PRO A 43 -13.91 5.99 9.64
N LEU A 44 -12.84 6.56 9.07
CA LEU A 44 -11.55 5.89 8.88
C LEU A 44 -10.54 6.45 9.89
N SER A 45 -9.41 5.78 10.09
CA SER A 45 -8.45 6.20 11.11
C SER A 45 -7.01 6.32 10.64
N HIS A 46 -6.72 5.94 9.39
CA HIS A 46 -5.36 5.96 8.89
C HIS A 46 -5.16 6.82 7.64
N THR A 47 -6.20 7.48 7.15
CA THR A 47 -6.10 8.26 5.90
C THR A 47 -5.17 9.46 6.02
N HIS A 48 -5.08 10.09 7.20
CA HIS A 48 -4.13 11.18 7.43
C HIS A 48 -2.68 10.68 7.46
N GLU A 49 -2.39 9.58 8.15
CA GLU A 49 -1.06 8.95 8.18
C GLU A 49 -0.65 8.45 6.79
N ASP A 50 -1.59 7.88 6.03
CA ASP A 50 -1.38 7.43 4.66
C ASP A 50 -0.97 8.58 3.73
N ALA A 51 -1.76 9.65 3.70
CA ALA A 51 -1.43 10.86 2.94
C ALA A 51 -0.13 11.53 3.43
N THR A 52 0.14 11.48 4.74
CA THR A 52 1.41 11.97 5.32
C THR A 52 2.59 11.16 4.78
N GLY A 53 2.47 9.83 4.73
CA GLY A 53 3.49 8.95 4.17
C GLY A 53 3.81 9.27 2.71
N TRP A 54 2.80 9.65 1.94
CA TRP A 54 2.97 10.09 0.55
C TRP A 54 3.62 11.48 0.46
N LEU A 55 3.11 12.48 1.19
CA LEU A 55 3.58 13.86 1.15
C LEU A 55 5.00 14.03 1.70
N ALA A 56 5.36 13.32 2.77
CA ALA A 56 6.64 13.48 3.46
C ALA A 56 7.86 13.16 2.57
N TYR A 57 7.67 12.31 1.55
CA TYR A 57 8.72 12.09 0.55
C TYR A 57 8.87 13.29 -0.38
N LEU A 58 7.76 13.75 -0.97
CA LEU A 58 7.75 14.83 -1.95
C LEU A 58 8.21 16.17 -1.38
N GLN A 59 7.86 16.45 -0.13
CA GLN A 59 8.26 17.67 0.59
C GLN A 59 9.77 17.83 0.78
N GLN A 60 10.57 16.80 0.49
CA GLN A 60 12.04 16.91 0.47
C GLN A 60 12.55 17.73 -0.73
N PHE A 61 11.72 17.91 -1.76
CA PHE A 61 12.09 18.56 -3.02
C PHE A 61 11.39 19.90 -3.25
N TYR A 62 10.07 19.97 -3.02
CA TYR A 62 9.29 21.21 -3.14
C TYR A 62 8.24 21.33 -2.02
N ASP A 63 7.77 22.54 -1.73
CA ASP A 63 6.63 22.73 -0.84
C ASP A 63 5.35 22.13 -1.45
N ARG A 64 4.45 21.63 -0.59
CA ARG A 64 3.13 21.17 -1.04
C ARG A 64 2.27 22.34 -1.53
N ASN A 65 1.43 22.10 -2.54
CA ASN A 65 0.44 23.09 -2.96
C ASN A 65 -0.70 23.21 -1.94
N PHE A 66 -1.29 22.08 -1.57
CA PHE A 66 -2.36 22.02 -0.60
C PHE A 66 -2.37 20.68 0.12
N TRP A 67 -2.99 20.67 1.30
CA TRP A 67 -3.47 19.45 1.93
C TRP A 67 -4.77 19.77 2.66
N PHE A 68 -5.87 19.18 2.20
CA PHE A 68 -7.17 19.31 2.85
C PHE A 68 -7.52 18.04 3.61
N ALA A 69 -7.82 18.21 4.90
CA ALA A 69 -8.24 17.13 5.78
C ALA A 69 -9.72 17.27 6.16
N ASP A 70 -10.41 16.14 6.28
CA ASP A 70 -11.80 16.06 6.76
C ASP A 70 -12.72 17.08 6.06
N GLY A 71 -13.37 17.97 6.82
CA GLY A 71 -14.28 18.99 6.30
C GLY A 71 -13.67 20.00 5.34
N GLY A 72 -12.34 20.03 5.21
CA GLY A 72 -11.65 20.79 4.16
C GLY A 72 -11.73 20.12 2.78
N ALA A 73 -11.92 18.80 2.72
CA ALA A 73 -12.14 18.07 1.48
C ALA A 73 -13.63 18.08 1.14
N GLN A 74 -13.98 18.72 0.02
CA GLN A 74 -15.35 18.97 -0.41
C GLN A 74 -15.48 18.84 -1.92
N VAL A 75 -16.72 18.76 -2.41
CA VAL A 75 -17.05 18.41 -3.80
C VAL A 75 -16.38 19.35 -4.82
N TRP A 76 -16.31 20.65 -4.51
CA TRP A 76 -15.69 21.65 -5.39
C TRP A 76 -14.25 21.30 -5.79
N ALA A 77 -13.52 20.55 -4.97
CA ALA A 77 -12.12 20.23 -5.23
C ALA A 77 -11.91 19.21 -6.37
N TYR A 78 -13.00 18.66 -6.91
CA TYR A 78 -13.00 17.61 -7.94
C TYR A 78 -13.76 18.00 -9.21
N GLU A 79 -14.38 19.18 -9.24
CA GLU A 79 -15.23 19.62 -10.34
C GLU A 79 -14.63 20.86 -11.01
N GLN A 80 -14.60 20.84 -12.35
CA GLN A 80 -13.86 21.77 -13.22
C GLN A 80 -14.03 23.26 -12.86
N ALA A 81 -15.20 23.67 -12.38
CA ALA A 81 -15.48 25.07 -12.07
C ALA A 81 -14.57 25.64 -10.96
N TYR A 82 -14.09 24.80 -10.05
CA TYR A 82 -13.29 25.20 -8.87
C TYR A 82 -12.01 24.39 -8.73
N ASP A 83 -11.88 23.30 -9.49
CA ASP A 83 -10.64 22.55 -9.64
C ASP A 83 -9.78 23.21 -10.71
N ASN A 84 -9.05 24.26 -10.33
CA ASN A 84 -8.23 24.99 -11.29
C ASN A 84 -6.86 25.42 -10.78
N TRP A 85 -5.93 25.58 -11.72
CA TRP A 85 -4.53 25.90 -11.48
C TRP A 85 -4.31 27.31 -10.93
N GLN A 86 -5.27 28.21 -11.12
CA GLN A 86 -5.19 29.63 -10.72
C GLN A 86 -5.39 29.76 -9.21
N ASP A 87 -6.35 29.01 -8.68
CA ASP A 87 -6.69 28.97 -7.26
C ASP A 87 -5.71 28.10 -6.44
N ARG A 88 -4.90 27.28 -7.14
CA ARG A 88 -3.82 26.43 -6.60
C ARG A 88 -4.30 25.30 -5.68
N TYR A 89 -5.58 24.98 -5.72
CA TYR A 89 -6.20 23.86 -5.02
C TYR A 89 -7.18 23.12 -5.93
N GLY A 90 -7.42 21.84 -5.63
CA GLY A 90 -8.19 20.94 -6.48
C GLY A 90 -7.33 19.85 -7.11
N VAL A 91 -7.96 18.80 -7.62
CA VAL A 91 -7.32 17.64 -8.24
C VAL A 91 -6.42 18.04 -9.43
N ASP A 92 -6.91 18.89 -10.32
CA ASP A 92 -6.25 19.41 -11.51
C ASP A 92 -5.37 20.66 -11.29
N ALA A 93 -5.30 21.17 -10.05
CA ALA A 93 -4.40 22.27 -9.71
C ALA A 93 -2.91 21.86 -9.58
N VAL A 94 -2.62 20.55 -9.59
CA VAL A 94 -1.30 19.96 -9.31
C VAL A 94 -0.95 18.84 -10.30
N VAL A 95 0.34 18.56 -10.49
CA VAL A 95 0.79 17.45 -11.37
C VAL A 95 0.43 16.08 -10.82
N ALA A 96 0.54 15.88 -9.52
CA ALA A 96 0.22 14.62 -8.84
C ALA A 96 -0.69 14.88 -7.64
N VAL A 97 -1.79 14.16 -7.54
CA VAL A 97 -2.74 14.29 -6.43
C VAL A 97 -2.95 12.97 -5.72
N TYR A 98 -3.03 13.02 -4.39
CA TYR A 98 -3.26 11.86 -3.54
C TYR A 98 -4.56 12.02 -2.76
N HIS A 99 -5.50 11.10 -2.93
CA HIS A 99 -6.71 11.03 -2.15
C HIS A 99 -6.69 9.78 -1.27
N SER A 100 -6.83 9.96 0.03
CA SER A 100 -7.00 8.87 1.00
C SER A 100 -8.35 8.98 1.71
N GLY A 101 -9.21 7.98 1.54
CA GLY A 101 -10.60 8.06 1.94
C GLY A 101 -11.42 6.82 1.60
N HIS A 102 -12.74 6.93 1.74
CA HIS A 102 -13.66 5.94 1.20
C HIS A 102 -13.73 6.06 -0.32
N GLY A 103 -14.03 4.94 -0.96
CA GLY A 103 -14.32 4.88 -2.38
C GLY A 103 -15.29 3.73 -2.66
N GLY A 104 -16.05 3.85 -3.73
CA GLY A 104 -16.95 2.80 -4.19
C GLY A 104 -17.28 3.00 -5.65
N MET A 105 -17.56 1.91 -6.36
CA MET A 105 -18.04 1.98 -7.74
C MET A 105 -19.37 1.22 -7.85
N ASP A 106 -20.36 1.86 -8.47
CA ASP A 106 -21.65 1.23 -8.71
C ASP A 106 -21.61 0.24 -9.89
N GLY A 107 -22.71 -0.47 -10.13
CA GLY A 107 -22.83 -1.40 -11.26
C GLY A 107 -22.78 -0.74 -12.64
N ASN A 108 -22.92 0.59 -12.73
CA ASN A 108 -22.83 1.35 -13.98
C ASN A 108 -21.38 1.74 -14.30
N GLY A 109 -20.46 1.61 -13.35
CA GLY A 109 -19.08 2.05 -13.49
C GLY A 109 -18.88 3.50 -13.07
N VAL A 110 -19.78 4.07 -12.27
CA VAL A 110 -19.62 5.41 -11.69
C VAL A 110 -18.92 5.26 -10.34
N PHE A 111 -17.82 6.00 -10.17
CA PHE A 111 -17.05 6.01 -8.93
C PHE A 111 -17.53 7.15 -8.02
N PHE A 112 -17.56 6.87 -6.72
CA PHE A 112 -18.00 7.76 -5.66
C PHE A 112 -16.92 7.82 -4.57
N ALA A 113 -16.55 9.04 -4.17
CA ALA A 113 -15.66 9.32 -3.05
C ALA A 113 -16.38 10.21 -2.03
N PRO A 114 -16.90 9.65 -0.92
CA PRO A 114 -17.49 10.41 0.17
C PRO A 114 -16.49 11.38 0.79
N LEU A 115 -16.95 12.56 1.19
CA LEU A 115 -16.09 13.65 1.67
C LEU A 115 -16.44 14.09 3.09
N GLY A 116 -15.65 15.02 3.63
CA GLY A 116 -15.75 15.43 5.03
C GLY A 116 -16.72 16.58 5.31
N ALA A 117 -17.23 17.25 4.28
CA ALA A 117 -18.26 18.29 4.45
C ALA A 117 -19.19 18.37 3.23
N VAL A 118 -20.41 18.87 3.47
CA VAL A 118 -21.39 19.17 2.42
C VAL A 118 -21.00 20.48 1.75
N TRP A 119 -21.00 20.47 0.43
CA TRP A 119 -20.90 21.67 -0.40
C TRP A 119 -21.99 21.60 -1.46
N ASP A 120 -22.66 22.72 -1.74
CA ASP A 120 -23.83 22.83 -2.65
C ASP A 120 -24.99 21.83 -2.46
N GLY A 121 -25.05 21.19 -1.28
CA GLY A 121 -26.04 20.15 -0.97
C GLY A 121 -25.56 18.71 -1.26
N ARG A 122 -24.33 18.53 -1.76
CA ARG A 122 -23.70 17.24 -2.03
C ARG A 122 -22.55 16.96 -1.06
N SER A 123 -22.27 15.69 -0.78
CA SER A 123 -21.21 15.24 0.12
C SER A 123 -20.19 14.30 -0.52
N ASP A 124 -20.41 13.91 -1.78
CA ASP A 124 -19.63 12.89 -2.45
C ASP A 124 -19.10 13.46 -3.76
N ALA A 125 -17.80 13.27 -4.03
CA ALA A 125 -17.26 13.49 -5.37
C ALA A 125 -17.64 12.30 -6.26
N VAL A 126 -18.14 12.58 -7.46
CA VAL A 126 -18.68 11.55 -8.36
C VAL A 126 -17.98 11.65 -9.71
N SER A 127 -17.47 10.52 -10.23
CA SER A 127 -16.65 10.52 -11.45
C SER A 127 -17.37 11.08 -12.68
N SER A 128 -18.70 11.01 -12.74
CA SER A 128 -19.50 11.60 -13.82
C SER A 128 -19.51 13.13 -13.84
N ASN A 129 -19.12 13.77 -12.74
CA ASN A 129 -19.08 15.23 -12.58
C ASN A 129 -17.63 15.76 -12.55
N MET A 130 -16.66 14.86 -12.54
CA MET A 130 -15.24 15.20 -12.55
C MET A 130 -14.79 15.55 -13.97
N ALA A 131 -13.79 16.42 -14.05
CA ALA A 131 -12.96 16.64 -15.23
C ALA A 131 -11.54 16.90 -14.73
N PHE A 132 -10.57 16.16 -15.24
CA PHE A 132 -9.19 16.31 -14.82
C PHE A 132 -8.20 15.97 -15.93
N GLY A 133 -7.05 16.60 -15.89
CA GLY A 133 -5.98 16.45 -16.86
C GLY A 133 -6.15 17.34 -18.08
N ASP A 134 -7.06 18.32 -18.01
CA ASP A 134 -7.13 19.45 -18.93
C ASP A 134 -6.31 20.66 -18.45
N GLU A 135 -5.84 20.67 -17.20
CA GLU A 135 -4.97 21.74 -16.67
C GLU A 135 -3.56 21.33 -16.24
N LYS A 136 -3.35 20.55 -15.17
CA LYS A 136 -2.00 20.15 -14.69
C LYS A 136 -1.87 18.69 -14.30
N VAL A 137 -2.93 18.03 -13.85
CA VAL A 137 -2.83 16.70 -13.26
C VAL A 137 -2.52 15.65 -14.29
N ASN A 138 -1.51 14.87 -13.97
CA ASN A 138 -1.03 13.77 -14.77
C ASN A 138 -1.02 12.45 -13.99
N TYR A 139 -1.03 12.52 -12.65
CA TYR A 139 -0.98 11.35 -11.78
C TYR A 139 -2.02 11.46 -10.67
N VAL A 140 -3.01 10.57 -10.69
CA VAL A 140 -4.11 10.58 -9.72
C VAL A 140 -4.05 9.31 -8.90
N PHE A 141 -3.80 9.44 -7.60
CA PHE A 141 -3.73 8.34 -6.66
C PHE A 141 -5.00 8.27 -5.82
N TRP A 142 -5.82 7.25 -6.06
CA TRP A 142 -6.99 6.91 -5.27
C TRP A 142 -6.64 5.80 -4.28
N SER A 143 -6.19 6.19 -3.09
CA SER A 143 -6.05 5.30 -1.93
C SER A 143 -7.43 5.04 -1.30
N THR A 144 -8.30 4.42 -2.10
CA THR A 144 -9.71 4.19 -1.82
C THR A 144 -10.16 2.87 -2.45
N CYS A 145 -11.19 2.26 -1.89
CA CYS A 145 -11.75 1.00 -2.43
C CYS A 145 -12.32 1.19 -3.84
N ASN A 146 -12.23 0.15 -4.69
CA ASN A 146 -12.94 0.05 -5.97
C ASN A 146 -12.76 1.26 -6.91
N SER A 147 -11.64 1.96 -6.84
CA SER A 147 -11.38 3.18 -7.63
C SER A 147 -10.96 2.91 -9.06
N VAL A 148 -10.30 1.78 -9.32
CA VAL A 148 -9.81 1.42 -10.66
C VAL A 148 -10.20 -0.04 -10.92
N ARG A 149 -11.49 -0.24 -11.23
CA ARG A 149 -12.03 -1.58 -11.51
C ARG A 149 -11.76 -2.04 -12.96
N VAL A 150 -11.49 -3.32 -13.10
CA VAL A 150 -10.98 -4.06 -14.26
C VAL A 150 -11.62 -5.46 -14.40
N LEU A 151 -12.40 -5.92 -13.42
CA LEU A 151 -13.10 -7.22 -13.44
C LEU A 151 -14.62 -7.05 -13.53
N ASP A 152 -15.35 -8.15 -13.71
CA ASP A 152 -16.83 -8.20 -13.74
C ASP A 152 -17.47 -7.23 -14.75
N GLY A 153 -16.84 -7.05 -15.90
CA GLY A 153 -17.30 -6.11 -16.94
C GLY A 153 -17.02 -4.64 -16.64
N HIS A 154 -16.22 -4.34 -15.61
CA HIS A 154 -15.63 -3.03 -15.39
C HIS A 154 -14.29 -2.90 -16.11
N THR A 155 -13.98 -1.67 -16.54
CA THR A 155 -12.68 -1.29 -17.06
C THR A 155 -12.37 0.15 -16.62
N PRO A 156 -11.10 0.57 -16.62
CA PRO A 156 -10.76 1.97 -16.37
C PRO A 156 -11.40 2.91 -17.41
N ILE A 157 -11.58 2.44 -18.66
CA ILE A 157 -12.27 3.18 -19.72
C ILE A 157 -13.71 3.50 -19.29
N ARG A 158 -14.46 2.49 -18.80
CA ARG A 158 -15.87 2.67 -18.40
C ARG A 158 -16.07 3.73 -17.32
N THR A 159 -15.10 3.88 -16.42
CA THR A 159 -15.19 4.79 -15.27
C THR A 159 -14.56 6.15 -15.56
N TRP A 160 -13.39 6.14 -16.21
CA TRP A 160 -12.49 7.29 -16.24
C TRP A 160 -12.33 7.90 -17.63
N ALA A 161 -12.79 7.27 -18.73
CA ALA A 161 -12.67 7.86 -20.07
C ALA A 161 -13.43 9.18 -20.23
N GLY A 162 -14.55 9.34 -19.53
CA GLY A 162 -15.29 10.60 -19.47
C GLY A 162 -14.51 11.71 -18.75
N PRO A 163 -14.20 11.54 -17.45
CA PRO A 163 -13.57 12.58 -16.64
C PRO A 163 -12.08 12.82 -16.93
N ASN A 164 -11.35 11.83 -17.45
CA ASN A 164 -9.94 12.01 -17.80
C ASN A 164 -9.82 12.70 -19.17
N LEU A 165 -9.22 13.88 -19.18
CA LEU A 165 -9.04 14.74 -20.36
C LEU A 165 -7.59 14.84 -20.83
N GLY A 166 -6.65 14.16 -20.16
CA GLY A 166 -5.24 14.21 -20.54
C GLY A 166 -4.23 13.75 -19.48
N SER A 167 -4.69 13.17 -18.36
CA SER A 167 -3.81 12.62 -17.33
C SER A 167 -3.10 11.36 -17.83
N ARG A 168 -1.93 11.06 -17.28
CA ARG A 168 -1.04 9.97 -17.69
C ARG A 168 -1.34 8.66 -16.99
N MET A 169 -1.59 8.70 -15.67
CA MET A 169 -1.75 7.50 -14.85
C MET A 169 -2.76 7.67 -13.71
N LEU A 170 -3.54 6.61 -13.48
CA LEU A 170 -4.52 6.46 -12.40
C LEU A 170 -4.09 5.25 -11.54
N PHE A 171 -3.99 5.46 -10.23
CA PHE A 171 -3.60 4.42 -9.27
C PHE A 171 -4.77 4.15 -8.32
N GLY A 172 -5.10 2.89 -8.10
CA GLY A 172 -6.23 2.54 -7.26
C GLY A 172 -6.37 1.05 -6.99
N PHE A 173 -7.61 0.62 -6.80
CA PHE A 173 -7.93 -0.77 -6.48
C PHE A 173 -9.10 -1.28 -7.32
N GLU A 174 -8.99 -2.53 -7.76
CA GLU A 174 -10.12 -3.34 -8.23
C GLU A 174 -11.05 -3.69 -7.06
N SER A 175 -10.48 -3.93 -5.87
CA SER A 175 -11.20 -4.44 -4.71
C SER A 175 -11.35 -3.41 -3.59
N THR A 176 -11.94 -3.86 -2.48
CA THR A 176 -11.80 -3.21 -1.17
C THR A 176 -10.33 -3.20 -0.73
N SER A 177 -9.79 -2.01 -0.48
CA SER A 177 -8.52 -1.80 0.22
C SER A 177 -8.73 -1.79 1.73
N ILE A 178 -7.69 -2.07 2.51
CA ILE A 178 -7.78 -2.02 3.97
C ILE A 178 -7.45 -0.61 4.49
N ASP A 179 -8.06 -0.16 5.60
CA ASP A 179 -7.66 1.09 6.29
C ASP A 179 -6.25 0.88 6.88
N SER A 180 -5.24 1.44 6.22
CA SER A 180 -3.82 1.27 6.54
C SER A 180 -3.08 2.59 6.41
N PRO A 181 -2.15 2.91 7.33
CA PRO A 181 -1.38 4.15 7.30
C PRO A 181 -0.23 4.13 6.29
N ASP A 182 -0.05 3.03 5.55
CA ASP A 182 1.22 2.70 4.92
C ASP A 182 1.25 2.78 3.39
N TYR A 183 0.13 2.99 2.68
CA TYR A 183 0.14 2.95 1.20
C TYR A 183 1.08 4.02 0.63
N GLY A 184 0.91 5.27 1.03
CA GLY A 184 1.73 6.39 0.58
C GLY A 184 3.22 6.21 0.87
N ARG A 185 3.57 5.78 2.09
CA ARG A 185 4.97 5.55 2.48
C ARG A 185 5.58 4.37 1.72
N LYS A 186 4.89 3.22 1.69
CA LYS A 186 5.38 2.00 1.02
C LYS A 186 5.50 2.20 -0.48
N PHE A 187 4.61 2.96 -1.12
CA PHE A 187 4.74 3.34 -2.52
C PHE A 187 6.11 3.97 -2.79
N TRP A 188 6.50 4.95 -1.98
CA TRP A 188 7.81 5.58 -2.12
C TRP A 188 8.97 4.66 -1.74
N GLU A 189 8.81 3.76 -0.78
CA GLU A 189 9.81 2.72 -0.49
C GLU A 189 10.08 1.83 -1.71
N LYS A 190 9.02 1.38 -2.39
CA LYS A 190 9.15 0.55 -3.61
C LYS A 190 9.71 1.34 -4.79
N TRP A 191 9.25 2.58 -4.99
CA TRP A 191 9.77 3.45 -6.05
C TRP A 191 11.27 3.75 -5.87
N ARG A 192 11.70 4.04 -4.63
CA ARG A 192 13.11 4.24 -4.28
C ARG A 192 13.92 2.98 -4.53
N ALA A 193 13.33 1.81 -4.30
CA ALA A 193 13.87 0.50 -4.66
C ALA A 193 13.83 0.20 -6.17
N GLY A 194 13.95 1.21 -7.03
CA GLY A 194 14.17 1.00 -8.47
C GLY A 194 12.91 0.78 -9.30
N GLN A 195 11.74 0.68 -8.68
CA GLN A 195 10.50 0.26 -9.35
C GLN A 195 9.85 1.39 -10.15
N THR A 196 9.08 1.01 -11.19
CA THR A 196 8.16 1.90 -11.91
C THR A 196 7.06 2.39 -10.96
N PHE A 197 6.35 3.46 -11.30
CA PHE A 197 5.17 3.85 -10.52
C PHE A 197 4.11 2.75 -10.46
N CYS A 198 3.93 2.00 -11.57
CA CYS A 198 3.00 0.88 -11.60
C CYS A 198 3.40 -0.20 -10.59
N ASP A 199 4.63 -0.71 -10.70
CA ASP A 199 5.13 -1.79 -9.84
C ASP A 199 5.20 -1.33 -8.38
N ALA A 200 5.59 -0.08 -8.15
CA ALA A 200 5.65 0.49 -6.80
C ALA A 200 4.27 0.49 -6.13
N TRP A 201 3.21 0.88 -6.83
CA TRP A 201 1.85 0.88 -6.29
C TRP A 201 1.33 -0.54 -6.03
N LEU A 202 1.50 -1.43 -7.02
CA LEU A 202 1.05 -2.82 -6.92
C LEU A 202 1.76 -3.55 -5.77
N ASN A 203 3.09 -3.48 -5.72
CA ASN A 203 3.90 -4.13 -4.69
C ASN A 203 3.70 -3.52 -3.30
N ALA A 204 3.61 -2.18 -3.17
CA ALA A 204 3.40 -1.52 -1.89
C ALA A 204 2.05 -1.91 -1.28
N SER A 205 1.01 -1.92 -2.12
CA SER A 205 -0.31 -2.34 -1.73
C SER A 205 -0.32 -3.81 -1.34
N TRP A 206 0.30 -4.69 -2.13
CA TRP A 206 0.30 -6.11 -1.80
C TRP A 206 1.01 -6.39 -0.46
N ASP A 207 2.14 -5.73 -0.18
CA ASP A 207 2.85 -5.86 1.10
C ASP A 207 1.99 -5.49 2.33
N ILE A 208 0.88 -4.77 2.16
CA ILE A 208 -0.08 -4.40 3.21
C ILE A 208 -1.10 -5.53 3.43
N TYR A 209 -1.65 -6.09 2.35
CA TYR A 209 -2.62 -7.17 2.41
C TYR A 209 -2.71 -7.92 1.07
N HIS A 210 -2.60 -9.25 1.10
CA HIS A 210 -2.67 -10.10 -0.10
C HIS A 210 -4.10 -10.38 -0.60
N GLY A 211 -5.14 -9.98 0.15
CA GLY A 211 -6.53 -10.18 -0.24
C GLY A 211 -7.18 -8.97 -0.90
N GLN A 212 -6.38 -7.97 -1.30
CA GLN A 212 -6.84 -6.83 -2.10
C GLN A 212 -6.18 -6.88 -3.48
N ALA A 213 -6.84 -6.37 -4.50
CA ALA A 213 -6.35 -6.30 -5.87
C ALA A 213 -6.03 -4.84 -6.23
N PRO A 214 -4.78 -4.37 -6.02
CA PRO A 214 -4.36 -3.06 -6.50
C PRO A 214 -4.31 -3.06 -8.02
N SER A 215 -4.57 -1.90 -8.62
CA SER A 215 -4.63 -1.70 -10.06
C SER A 215 -4.10 -0.32 -10.44
N VAL A 216 -3.53 -0.24 -11.65
CA VAL A 216 -2.97 0.97 -12.22
C VAL A 216 -3.37 1.04 -13.68
N ALA A 217 -3.89 2.18 -14.12
CA ALA A 217 -4.17 2.46 -15.51
C ALA A 217 -3.25 3.58 -16.01
N ALA A 218 -2.84 3.51 -17.27
CA ALA A 218 -2.10 4.55 -17.95
C ALA A 218 -2.76 4.84 -19.31
N THR A 219 -2.52 6.04 -19.81
CA THR A 219 -3.05 6.50 -21.09
C THR A 219 -1.97 6.79 -22.12
N GLY A 220 -2.37 6.87 -23.39
CA GLY A 220 -1.50 7.31 -24.46
C GLY A 220 -2.23 7.46 -25.79
N PRO A 221 -1.56 8.03 -26.79
CA PRO A 221 -2.08 8.09 -28.16
C PRO A 221 -2.21 6.70 -28.81
N THR A 222 -1.42 5.72 -28.34
CA THR A 222 -1.41 4.35 -28.86
C THR A 222 -1.35 3.31 -27.74
N GLN A 223 -1.72 2.07 -28.05
CA GLN A 223 -1.58 0.92 -27.14
C GLN A 223 -0.16 0.77 -26.60
N ALA A 224 0.82 0.85 -27.49
CA ALA A 224 2.23 0.67 -27.17
C ALA A 224 2.72 1.75 -26.20
N GLU A 225 2.31 3.00 -26.43
CA GLU A 225 2.64 4.10 -25.55
C GLU A 225 1.99 3.99 -24.16
N ALA A 226 0.70 3.68 -24.08
CA ALA A 226 0.01 3.47 -22.80
C ALA A 226 0.65 2.31 -22.01
N THR A 227 0.98 1.20 -22.69
CA THR A 227 1.65 0.04 -22.09
C THR A 227 3.07 0.36 -21.63
N ASN A 228 3.84 1.08 -22.46
CA ASN A 228 5.20 1.49 -22.12
C ASN A 228 5.23 2.37 -20.86
N ARG A 229 4.24 3.24 -20.66
CA ARG A 229 4.16 4.07 -19.44
C ARG A 229 4.06 3.22 -18.17
N LEU A 230 3.21 2.19 -18.17
CA LEU A 230 3.13 1.24 -17.04
C LEU A 230 4.49 0.56 -16.78
N GLY A 231 5.25 0.26 -17.82
CA GLY A 231 6.54 -0.45 -17.71
C GLY A 231 7.77 0.43 -17.50
N SER A 232 7.67 1.76 -17.54
CA SER A 232 8.86 2.64 -17.55
C SER A 232 8.75 3.93 -16.76
N GLU A 233 7.55 4.47 -16.50
CA GLU A 233 7.45 5.76 -15.83
C GLU A 233 7.87 5.68 -14.36
N ARG A 234 8.82 6.54 -14.01
CA ARG A 234 9.36 6.72 -12.64
C ARG A 234 9.44 8.19 -12.22
N ASN A 235 9.15 9.13 -13.10
CA ASN A 235 9.22 10.55 -12.78
C ASN A 235 7.87 11.19 -13.10
N PHE A 236 7.50 12.21 -12.32
CA PHE A 236 6.33 13.01 -12.65
C PHE A 236 6.63 13.92 -13.83
N PHE A 237 5.80 13.84 -14.87
CA PHE A 237 5.82 14.72 -16.03
C PHE A 237 4.69 15.76 -15.97
N ARG A 238 4.95 16.97 -16.47
CA ARG A 238 3.94 18.03 -16.58
C ARG A 238 3.14 17.93 -17.87
N GLU A 239 3.73 17.28 -18.87
CA GLU A 239 3.17 17.16 -20.20
C GLU A 239 2.01 16.16 -20.19
N HIS A 240 0.82 16.68 -20.52
CA HIS A 240 -0.36 15.89 -20.80
C HIS A 240 -0.13 14.96 -21.99
N VAL A 241 -0.94 13.89 -22.02
CA VAL A 241 -0.89 12.88 -23.07
C VAL A 241 -2.26 12.71 -23.68
N SER A 242 -2.31 12.20 -24.90
CA SER A 242 -3.58 11.75 -25.46
C SER A 242 -4.13 10.61 -24.60
N ASP A 243 -5.42 10.63 -24.37
CA ASP A 243 -6.19 9.62 -23.67
C ASP A 243 -6.89 8.65 -24.64
N ALA A 244 -6.47 8.59 -25.90
CA ALA A 244 -7.09 7.77 -26.94
C ALA A 244 -7.00 6.26 -26.66
N TRP A 245 -5.97 5.83 -25.94
CA TRP A 245 -5.74 4.47 -25.49
C TRP A 245 -5.52 4.41 -23.99
N TYR A 246 -6.02 3.34 -23.39
CA TYR A 246 -5.78 2.94 -22.02
C TYR A 246 -5.04 1.60 -22.01
N ALA A 247 -4.10 1.46 -21.09
CA ALA A 247 -3.55 0.17 -20.68
C ALA A 247 -3.66 0.10 -19.15
N TRP A 248 -3.87 -1.08 -18.59
CA TRP A 248 -3.91 -1.25 -17.14
C TRP A 248 -3.31 -2.57 -16.70
N ARG A 249 -2.77 -2.55 -15.48
CA ARG A 249 -2.23 -3.71 -14.78
C ARG A 249 -2.88 -3.84 -13.42
N TRP A 250 -3.01 -5.07 -12.95
CA TRP A 250 -3.52 -5.37 -11.61
C TRP A 250 -2.92 -6.66 -11.08
N TYR A 251 -2.91 -6.79 -9.76
CA TYR A 251 -2.67 -8.07 -9.12
C TYR A 251 -3.98 -8.81 -8.90
N TYR A 252 -3.94 -10.11 -9.13
CA TYR A 252 -5.06 -11.00 -8.84
C TYR A 252 -4.54 -12.24 -8.12
N ALA A 253 -5.03 -12.46 -6.91
CA ALA A 253 -4.67 -13.64 -6.13
C ALA A 253 -5.23 -14.90 -6.78
N ARG A 254 -4.38 -15.93 -6.90
CA ARG A 254 -4.88 -17.30 -7.01
C ARG A 254 -5.35 -17.76 -5.62
N SER A 255 -5.79 -19.00 -5.52
CA SER A 255 -6.13 -19.63 -4.25
C SER A 255 -4.96 -19.54 -3.26
N SER A 256 -5.24 -19.26 -1.98
CA SER A 256 -4.25 -19.46 -0.93
C SER A 256 -3.89 -20.94 -0.85
N LEU A 257 -2.60 -21.23 -0.68
CA LEU A 257 -2.07 -22.58 -0.57
C LEU A 257 -1.74 -22.95 0.89
N ARG A 258 -2.00 -22.02 1.82
CA ARG A 258 -1.64 -22.15 3.23
C ARG A 258 -2.74 -22.85 4.02
N GLU A 259 -2.33 -23.83 4.82
CA GLU A 259 -3.19 -24.37 5.88
C GLU A 259 -3.18 -23.46 7.11
N ALA A 260 -4.32 -23.34 7.79
CA ALA A 260 -4.43 -22.53 9.00
C ALA A 260 -3.62 -23.16 10.14
N ALA A 261 -2.58 -22.46 10.60
CA ALA A 261 -1.87 -22.84 11.81
C ALA A 261 -2.76 -22.59 13.03
N THR A 262 -2.94 -23.63 13.85
CA THR A 262 -3.75 -23.58 15.09
C THR A 262 -2.88 -23.59 16.35
N VAL A 263 -1.57 -23.77 16.20
CA VAL A 263 -0.62 -23.82 17.31
C VAL A 263 -0.23 -22.41 17.73
N VAL A 264 -0.40 -22.11 19.03
CA VAL A 264 0.04 -20.86 19.63
C VAL A 264 1.52 -20.97 19.99
N PRO A 265 2.41 -20.11 19.45
CA PRO A 265 3.81 -20.13 19.86
C PRO A 265 3.98 -19.64 21.31
N GLU A 266 4.89 -20.28 22.07
CA GLU A 266 5.12 -19.96 23.50
C GLU A 266 6.29 -19.00 23.74
N LEU A 267 7.20 -18.88 22.77
CA LEU A 267 8.45 -18.12 22.92
C LEU A 267 8.46 -16.93 21.99
N THR A 268 9.21 -15.89 22.34
CA THR A 268 9.59 -14.82 21.41
C THR A 268 10.92 -15.20 20.78
N VAL A 269 11.02 -15.11 19.46
CA VAL A 269 12.27 -15.36 18.72
C VAL A 269 13.00 -14.03 18.52
N GLN A 270 14.28 -14.03 18.88
CA GLN A 270 15.18 -12.91 18.61
C GLN A 270 15.77 -13.09 17.22
N LEU A 271 15.63 -12.06 16.37
CA LEU A 271 16.11 -12.06 15.00
C LEU A 271 17.51 -11.46 14.93
N ALA A 272 18.39 -12.08 14.16
CA ALA A 272 19.77 -11.66 13.99
C ALA A 272 19.84 -10.19 13.54
N PRO A 273 20.74 -9.37 14.14
CA PRO A 273 20.87 -7.97 13.78
C PRO A 273 21.22 -7.81 12.30
N ARG A 274 20.82 -6.68 11.73
CA ARG A 274 21.01 -6.41 10.31
C ARG A 274 22.35 -5.77 10.02
N ASP A 275 22.90 -6.14 8.87
CA ASP A 275 23.99 -5.43 8.22
C ASP A 275 23.53 -5.07 6.79
N PRO A 276 22.93 -3.88 6.59
CA PRO A 276 22.44 -3.46 5.28
C PRO A 276 23.53 -3.46 4.20
N SER A 277 24.78 -3.17 4.53
CA SER A 277 25.87 -3.18 3.56
C SER A 277 26.18 -4.60 3.10
N ALA A 278 26.25 -5.56 4.03
CA ALA A 278 26.45 -6.97 3.69
C ALA A 278 25.25 -7.56 2.94
N GLU A 279 24.02 -7.17 3.31
CA GLU A 279 22.79 -7.54 2.59
C GLU A 279 22.85 -7.05 1.14
N LEU A 280 23.16 -5.76 0.91
CA LEU A 280 23.25 -5.19 -0.43
C LEU A 280 24.33 -5.89 -1.27
N ALA A 281 25.49 -6.18 -0.67
CA ALA A 281 26.57 -6.90 -1.35
C ALA A 281 26.16 -8.34 -1.74
N ARG A 282 25.35 -9.03 -0.91
CA ARG A 282 24.78 -10.34 -1.26
C ARG A 282 23.83 -10.24 -2.44
N LEU A 283 22.93 -9.25 -2.43
CA LEU A 283 22.02 -9.01 -3.55
C LEU A 283 22.77 -8.67 -4.84
N GLY A 284 23.82 -7.84 -4.76
CA GLY A 284 24.66 -7.52 -5.90
C GLY A 284 25.29 -8.76 -6.54
N ARG A 285 25.75 -9.73 -5.74
CA ARG A 285 26.25 -11.00 -6.26
C ARG A 285 25.14 -11.83 -6.90
N LEU A 286 23.95 -11.87 -6.29
CA LEU A 286 22.78 -12.54 -6.85
C LEU A 286 22.36 -11.96 -8.21
N ALA A 287 22.48 -10.64 -8.36
CA ALA A 287 22.21 -9.95 -9.62
C ALA A 287 23.42 -9.90 -10.58
N ASP A 288 24.47 -10.70 -10.36
CA ASP A 288 25.76 -10.69 -11.07
C ASP A 288 26.36 -9.30 -11.33
N PHE A 289 26.29 -8.40 -10.35
CA PHE A 289 26.87 -7.07 -10.50
C PHE A 289 28.41 -7.16 -10.62
N PRO A 290 29.03 -6.40 -11.54
CA PRO A 290 30.48 -6.22 -11.48
C PRO A 290 30.84 -5.52 -10.17
N GLN A 291 32.00 -5.84 -9.59
CA GLN A 291 32.42 -5.25 -8.31
C GLN A 291 32.42 -3.71 -8.32
N ALA A 292 32.70 -3.10 -9.48
CA ALA A 292 32.64 -1.64 -9.66
C ALA A 292 31.23 -1.05 -9.46
N ALA A 293 30.16 -1.75 -9.85
CA ALA A 293 28.79 -1.28 -9.65
C ALA A 293 28.38 -1.23 -8.16
N LEU A 294 29.06 -2.00 -7.31
CA LEU A 294 28.89 -1.94 -5.85
C LEU A 294 29.74 -0.85 -5.19
N GLN A 295 30.52 -0.08 -5.95
CA GLN A 295 31.24 1.09 -5.45
C GLN A 295 30.39 2.37 -5.57
N GLU A 296 29.32 2.36 -6.37
CA GLU A 296 28.39 3.48 -6.57
C GLU A 296 27.07 3.26 -5.82
N VAL A 297 27.15 2.88 -4.54
CA VAL A 297 25.95 2.69 -3.71
C VAL A 297 25.28 4.03 -3.45
N GLN A 298 24.01 4.12 -3.81
CA GLN A 298 23.17 5.25 -3.45
C GLN A 298 22.67 5.06 -2.02
N VAL A 299 22.89 6.07 -1.18
CA VAL A 299 22.41 6.13 0.20
C VAL A 299 21.36 7.22 0.29
N GLU A 300 20.11 6.82 0.53
CA GLU A 300 19.02 7.77 0.71
C GLU A 300 18.84 8.16 2.19
N ARG A 301 18.29 9.37 2.42
CA ARG A 301 18.08 9.94 3.76
C ARG A 301 17.25 9.07 4.71
N GLN A 302 16.44 8.16 4.16
CA GLN A 302 15.57 7.25 4.91
C GLN A 302 16.18 5.85 5.11
N GLY A 303 17.48 5.68 4.83
CA GLY A 303 18.21 4.43 5.11
C GLY A 303 17.97 3.32 4.08
N VAL A 304 17.54 3.68 2.86
CA VAL A 304 17.57 2.77 1.71
C VAL A 304 18.97 2.82 1.11
N LEU A 305 19.57 1.65 0.93
CA LEU A 305 20.79 1.48 0.16
C LEU A 305 20.43 0.77 -1.14
N SER A 306 20.92 1.28 -2.26
CA SER A 306 20.65 0.67 -3.56
C SER A 306 21.83 0.75 -4.52
N ALA A 307 21.84 -0.18 -5.47
CA ALA A 307 22.77 -0.19 -6.58
C ALA A 307 22.07 -0.71 -7.84
N ASN A 308 22.57 -0.32 -9.00
CA ASN A 308 22.06 -0.76 -10.29
C ASN A 308 23.20 -1.08 -11.26
N SER A 309 22.95 -1.98 -12.20
CA SER A 309 23.86 -2.30 -13.29
C SER A 309 23.05 -2.71 -14.52
N GLY A 310 23.00 -1.84 -15.52
CA GLY A 310 22.13 -2.02 -16.68
C GLY A 310 20.64 -2.02 -16.28
N ASP A 311 19.94 -3.10 -16.62
CA ASP A 311 18.53 -3.36 -16.33
C ASP A 311 18.30 -4.00 -14.95
N ARG A 312 19.38 -4.37 -14.26
CA ARG A 312 19.33 -5.02 -12.94
C ARG A 312 19.43 -4.01 -11.82
N TYR A 313 18.75 -4.31 -10.72
CA TYR A 313 18.63 -3.40 -9.60
C TYR A 313 18.58 -4.17 -8.28
N VAL A 314 19.27 -3.66 -7.25
CA VAL A 314 19.22 -4.21 -5.89
C VAL A 314 19.02 -3.10 -4.87
N ALA A 315 18.22 -3.37 -3.84
CA ALA A 315 18.08 -2.48 -2.70
C ALA A 315 17.86 -3.21 -1.39
N THR A 316 18.28 -2.57 -0.31
CA THR A 316 17.89 -2.91 1.06
C THR A 316 17.31 -1.69 1.75
N ALA A 317 16.18 -1.86 2.41
CA ALA A 317 15.42 -0.83 3.10
C ALA A 317 15.34 -1.15 4.60
N PRO A 318 14.79 -0.27 5.45
CA PRO A 318 14.45 -0.60 6.83
C PRO A 318 13.62 -1.90 6.95
N LEU A 319 13.58 -2.51 8.15
CA LEU A 319 12.77 -3.70 8.45
C LEU A 319 13.10 -4.97 7.65
N ALA A 320 14.35 -5.10 7.17
CA ALA A 320 14.83 -6.24 6.37
C ALA A 320 14.21 -6.40 4.99
N ALA A 321 13.44 -5.43 4.50
CA ALA A 321 12.91 -5.45 3.15
C ALA A 321 14.05 -5.29 2.14
N ARG A 322 14.28 -6.34 1.35
CA ARG A 322 15.31 -6.40 0.31
C ARG A 322 14.67 -6.71 -1.03
N TRP A 323 15.10 -5.99 -2.05
CA TRP A 323 14.54 -6.10 -3.38
C TRP A 323 15.62 -6.38 -4.39
N VAL A 324 15.33 -7.26 -5.35
CA VAL A 324 16.20 -7.55 -6.47
C VAL A 324 15.39 -7.68 -7.76
N ARG A 325 15.87 -7.03 -8.82
CA ARG A 325 15.46 -7.27 -10.21
C ARG A 325 16.62 -7.90 -10.95
N LEU A 326 16.38 -9.08 -11.51
CA LEU A 326 17.38 -9.96 -12.14
C LEU A 326 17.36 -9.87 -13.66
N ALA A 327 16.18 -9.64 -14.24
CA ALA A 327 15.97 -9.58 -15.68
C ALA A 327 14.71 -8.76 -16.02
N GLU A 328 14.53 -8.50 -17.32
CA GLU A 328 13.26 -8.07 -17.89
C GLU A 328 12.38 -9.29 -18.22
N ALA A 329 11.09 -9.22 -17.88
CA ALA A 329 10.16 -10.31 -18.15
C ALA A 329 9.83 -10.44 -19.64
N ASN A 330 9.72 -11.69 -20.13
CA ASN A 330 9.27 -11.95 -21.49
C ASN A 330 7.75 -11.74 -21.63
N HIS A 331 7.34 -10.49 -21.89
CA HIS A 331 5.94 -10.14 -22.13
C HIS A 331 5.37 -10.63 -23.49
N ARG A 332 6.17 -11.31 -24.33
CA ARG A 332 5.67 -11.90 -25.59
C ARG A 332 4.99 -13.24 -25.35
N ASN A 333 5.44 -13.99 -24.35
CA ASN A 333 4.75 -15.20 -23.92
C ASN A 333 3.56 -14.77 -23.06
N THR A 334 2.34 -15.13 -23.48
CA THR A 334 1.08 -14.80 -22.80
C THR A 334 0.41 -16.04 -22.21
N GLU A 335 1.04 -17.21 -22.33
CA GLU A 335 0.57 -18.44 -21.72
C GLU A 335 0.89 -18.42 -20.23
N GLN A 336 -0.15 -18.36 -19.40
CA GLN A 336 0.00 -18.29 -17.95
C GLN A 336 0.78 -19.51 -17.42
N LEU A 337 1.82 -19.25 -16.64
CA LEU A 337 2.59 -20.32 -16.00
C LEU A 337 1.71 -21.13 -15.01
N ASP A 338 1.74 -22.45 -15.16
CA ASP A 338 1.05 -23.38 -14.26
C ASP A 338 1.46 -23.16 -12.79
N THR A 339 0.50 -23.31 -11.87
CA THR A 339 0.72 -23.06 -10.43
C THR A 339 1.77 -24.01 -9.84
N GLY A 340 1.69 -25.31 -10.15
CA GLY A 340 2.63 -26.30 -9.62
C GLY A 340 4.04 -26.02 -10.12
N ARG A 341 4.17 -25.77 -11.43
CA ARG A 341 5.45 -25.42 -12.05
C ARG A 341 6.04 -24.12 -11.47
N ALA A 342 5.23 -23.09 -11.27
CA ALA A 342 5.66 -21.84 -10.68
C ALA A 342 6.17 -22.03 -9.24
N VAL A 343 5.45 -22.80 -8.42
CA VAL A 343 5.85 -23.09 -7.03
C VAL A 343 7.18 -23.84 -7.00
N ASP A 344 7.38 -24.84 -7.85
CA ASP A 344 8.63 -25.61 -7.90
C ASP A 344 9.84 -24.74 -8.27
N LEU A 345 9.71 -23.91 -9.30
CA LEU A 345 10.76 -23.00 -9.75
C LEU A 345 11.07 -21.92 -8.71
N ALA A 346 10.03 -21.31 -8.14
CA ALA A 346 10.20 -20.29 -7.12
C ALA A 346 10.78 -20.86 -5.82
N ARG A 347 10.45 -22.10 -5.47
CA ARG A 347 10.96 -22.76 -4.26
C ARG A 347 12.46 -22.95 -4.32
N ALA A 348 12.98 -23.42 -5.45
CA ALA A 348 14.43 -23.58 -5.63
C ALA A 348 15.18 -22.26 -5.38
N PHE A 349 14.65 -21.15 -5.89
CA PHE A 349 15.19 -19.81 -5.64
C PHE A 349 15.03 -19.39 -4.17
N ALA A 350 13.84 -19.57 -3.59
CA ALA A 350 13.54 -19.13 -2.23
C ALA A 350 14.40 -19.86 -1.18
N GLU A 351 14.58 -21.18 -1.31
CA GLU A 351 15.40 -21.98 -0.39
C GLU A 351 16.88 -21.60 -0.45
N GLN A 352 17.39 -21.26 -1.64
CA GLN A 352 18.76 -20.76 -1.80
C GLN A 352 18.99 -19.40 -1.13
N HIS A 353 17.94 -18.58 -1.03
CA HIS A 353 18.01 -17.19 -0.55
C HIS A 353 17.26 -16.95 0.76
N ALA A 354 16.97 -18.02 1.51
CA ALA A 354 16.21 -17.96 2.75
C ALA A 354 16.98 -17.35 3.94
N ASP A 355 18.30 -17.21 3.83
CA ASP A 355 19.20 -16.82 4.93
C ASP A 355 19.02 -17.71 6.18
N GLY A 356 18.87 -19.02 5.97
CA GLY A 356 18.67 -20.00 7.04
C GLY A 356 17.25 -20.05 7.62
N ALA A 357 16.32 -19.24 7.11
CA ALA A 357 14.92 -19.33 7.51
C ALA A 357 14.25 -20.60 6.98
N GLU A 358 13.42 -21.23 7.82
CA GLU A 358 12.47 -22.24 7.38
C GLU A 358 11.32 -21.56 6.62
N LEU A 359 10.84 -22.16 5.53
CA LEU A 359 9.87 -21.56 4.62
C LEU A 359 8.67 -22.47 4.36
N VAL A 360 7.48 -21.88 4.33
CA VAL A 360 6.24 -22.51 3.83
C VAL A 360 5.65 -21.69 2.70
N VAL A 361 5.05 -22.35 1.70
CA VAL A 361 4.33 -21.63 0.62
C VAL A 361 3.07 -21.02 1.20
N GLU A 362 2.83 -19.74 0.91
CA GLU A 362 1.65 -19.03 1.36
C GLU A 362 0.60 -18.87 0.25
N SER A 363 1.01 -18.33 -0.89
CA SER A 363 0.08 -17.92 -1.93
C SER A 363 0.77 -17.77 -3.28
N VAL A 364 -0.03 -17.88 -4.34
CA VAL A 364 0.35 -17.51 -5.71
C VAL A 364 -0.59 -16.40 -6.17
N HIS A 365 -0.07 -15.42 -6.89
CA HIS A 365 -0.86 -14.40 -7.57
C HIS A 365 -0.22 -14.03 -8.90
N ASP A 366 -0.98 -13.35 -9.75
CA ASP A 366 -0.54 -12.98 -11.08
C ASP A 366 -0.50 -11.47 -11.25
N LEU A 367 0.45 -11.00 -12.06
CA LEU A 367 0.40 -9.68 -12.67
C LEU A 367 -0.35 -9.77 -13.98
N TRP A 368 -1.55 -9.21 -14.02
CA TRP A 368 -2.38 -9.16 -15.22
C TRP A 368 -2.22 -7.82 -15.94
N GLN A 369 -2.44 -7.82 -17.26
CA GLN A 369 -2.51 -6.62 -18.09
C GLN A 369 -3.64 -6.72 -19.11
N ASN A 370 -4.27 -5.59 -19.41
CA ASN A 370 -5.14 -5.43 -20.58
C ASN A 370 -5.05 -3.97 -21.11
N SER A 371 -5.69 -3.69 -22.24
CA SER A 371 -5.72 -2.38 -22.89
C SER A 371 -6.95 -2.21 -23.77
N GLY A 372 -7.29 -0.97 -24.12
CA GLY A 372 -8.36 -0.67 -25.05
C GLY A 372 -8.38 0.79 -25.49
N THR A 373 -9.19 1.09 -26.50
CA THR A 373 -9.43 2.46 -26.95
C THR A 373 -10.43 3.17 -26.05
N LYS A 374 -10.29 4.50 -25.92
CA LYS A 374 -11.17 5.36 -25.12
C LYS A 374 -12.65 5.19 -25.44
N ASP A 375 -12.98 5.00 -26.72
CA ASP A 375 -14.34 4.84 -27.21
C ASP A 375 -14.89 3.41 -27.06
N GLY A 376 -14.09 2.48 -26.52
CA GLY A 376 -14.45 1.07 -26.37
C GLY A 376 -14.54 0.28 -27.68
N SER A 377 -14.22 0.89 -28.83
CA SER A 377 -14.28 0.21 -30.14
C SER A 377 -13.27 -0.94 -30.28
N ARG A 378 -12.19 -0.89 -29.50
CA ARG A 378 -11.21 -1.98 -29.37
C ARG A 378 -10.94 -2.23 -27.89
N LEU A 379 -11.18 -3.46 -27.47
CA LEU A 379 -10.81 -3.95 -26.16
C LEU A 379 -9.96 -5.20 -26.35
N GLY A 380 -8.81 -5.25 -25.68
CA GLY A 380 -7.96 -6.43 -25.65
C GLY A 380 -8.51 -7.50 -24.71
N GLU A 381 -7.85 -8.65 -24.71
CA GLU A 381 -8.08 -9.71 -23.73
C GLU A 381 -7.07 -9.59 -22.58
N PRO A 382 -7.50 -9.82 -21.32
CA PRO A 382 -6.59 -9.94 -20.19
C PRO A 382 -5.51 -11.01 -20.43
N VAL A 383 -4.26 -10.66 -20.17
CA VAL A 383 -3.13 -11.59 -20.20
C VAL A 383 -2.34 -11.53 -18.88
N SER A 384 -1.90 -12.69 -18.42
CA SER A 384 -0.95 -12.79 -17.30
C SER A 384 0.45 -12.53 -17.84
N LEU A 385 1.20 -11.63 -17.21
CA LEU A 385 2.58 -11.30 -17.57
C LEU A 385 3.61 -11.99 -16.68
N GLU A 386 3.27 -12.14 -15.40
CA GLU A 386 4.16 -12.74 -14.39
C GLU A 386 3.33 -13.53 -13.37
N THR A 387 3.90 -14.62 -12.87
CA THR A 387 3.38 -15.38 -11.72
C THR A 387 4.26 -15.14 -10.50
N HIS A 388 3.66 -14.67 -9.41
CA HIS A 388 4.32 -14.35 -8.15
C HIS A 388 4.00 -15.43 -7.11
N VAL A 389 5.04 -16.08 -6.57
CA VAL A 389 4.92 -17.08 -5.51
C VAL A 389 5.46 -16.49 -4.21
N THR A 390 4.66 -16.52 -3.16
CA THR A 390 5.06 -16.02 -1.83
C THR A 390 5.27 -17.17 -0.86
N PHE A 391 6.39 -17.13 -0.17
CA PHE A 391 6.77 -18.02 0.93
C PHE A 391 6.82 -17.22 2.23
N ARG A 392 6.40 -17.85 3.33
CA ARG A 392 6.48 -17.29 4.68
C ARG A 392 7.56 -17.99 5.48
N GLN A 393 8.32 -17.19 6.21
CA GLN A 393 9.21 -17.65 7.25
C GLN A 393 8.41 -18.33 8.36
N THR A 394 8.91 -19.47 8.82
CA THR A 394 8.43 -20.17 10.01
C THR A 394 9.53 -20.23 11.07
N PHE A 395 9.11 -20.40 12.31
CA PHE A 395 9.97 -20.82 13.41
C PHE A 395 9.32 -22.05 14.04
N ASP A 396 10.01 -23.20 13.98
CA ASP A 396 9.49 -24.50 14.41
C ASP A 396 8.14 -24.83 13.73
N GLY A 397 8.05 -24.61 12.41
CA GLY A 397 6.82 -24.80 11.64
C GLY A 397 5.71 -23.76 11.87
N ILE A 398 5.87 -22.81 12.81
CA ILE A 398 4.87 -21.77 13.09
C ILE A 398 5.18 -20.51 12.26
N PRO A 399 4.25 -20.06 11.40
CA PRO A 399 4.51 -18.97 10.45
C PRO A 399 4.53 -17.57 11.05
N VAL A 400 5.31 -16.70 10.43
CA VAL A 400 5.18 -15.25 10.55
C VAL A 400 3.86 -14.81 9.91
N ILE A 401 3.13 -13.94 10.60
CA ILE A 401 1.81 -13.44 10.20
C ILE A 401 1.79 -11.94 9.90
N THR A 402 2.91 -11.23 10.10
CA THR A 402 3.03 -9.80 9.76
C THR A 402 3.03 -9.61 8.23
N PRO A 403 2.19 -8.72 7.67
CA PRO A 403 2.26 -8.38 6.24
C PRO A 403 3.62 -7.81 5.84
N GLY A 404 4.17 -8.27 4.72
CA GLY A 404 5.40 -7.73 4.16
C GLY A 404 6.67 -8.00 5.00
N ARG A 405 6.60 -8.85 6.03
CA ARG A 405 7.77 -9.27 6.82
C ARG A 405 7.85 -10.78 6.93
N GLY A 406 9.08 -11.30 7.06
CA GLY A 406 9.30 -12.74 7.11
C GLY A 406 8.74 -13.43 5.87
N GLU A 407 8.93 -12.85 4.69
CA GLU A 407 8.47 -13.41 3.42
C GLU A 407 9.54 -13.38 2.34
N ILE A 408 9.43 -14.32 1.41
CA ILE A 408 10.11 -14.30 0.12
C ILE A 408 9.03 -14.32 -0.95
N ARG A 409 8.95 -13.27 -1.77
CA ARG A 409 8.09 -13.24 -2.96
C ARG A 409 8.96 -13.31 -4.19
N VAL A 410 8.77 -14.34 -5.01
CA VAL A 410 9.52 -14.57 -6.25
C VAL A 410 8.57 -14.36 -7.42
N ALA A 411 8.94 -13.50 -8.36
CA ALA A 411 8.19 -13.32 -9.60
C ALA A 411 8.88 -14.08 -10.74
N LEU A 412 8.09 -14.85 -11.45
CA LEU A 412 8.47 -15.63 -12.62
C LEU A 412 7.76 -15.04 -13.84
N ASP A 413 8.47 -14.86 -14.95
CA ASP A 413 7.79 -14.65 -16.23
C ASP A 413 7.14 -15.96 -16.71
N ASN A 414 6.39 -15.88 -17.82
CA ASN A 414 5.68 -17.03 -18.37
C ASN A 414 6.61 -18.13 -18.94
N ASP A 415 7.91 -17.87 -19.10
CA ASP A 415 8.91 -18.90 -19.45
C ASP A 415 9.44 -19.64 -18.20
N GLY A 416 9.08 -19.18 -17.00
CA GLY A 416 9.57 -19.71 -15.74
C GLY A 416 10.90 -19.12 -15.30
N THR A 417 11.32 -17.98 -15.86
CA THR A 417 12.53 -17.26 -15.46
C THR A 417 12.24 -16.38 -14.24
N VAL A 418 13.07 -16.45 -13.20
CA VAL A 418 12.97 -15.52 -12.06
C VAL A 418 13.43 -14.14 -12.50
N VAL A 419 12.50 -13.19 -12.52
CA VAL A 419 12.75 -11.82 -13.00
C VAL A 419 12.94 -10.82 -11.87
N GLN A 420 12.30 -11.04 -10.72
CA GLN A 420 12.43 -10.20 -9.54
C GLN A 420 12.10 -10.97 -8.26
N ALA A 421 12.60 -10.50 -7.12
CA ALA A 421 12.25 -11.03 -5.81
C ALA A 421 12.26 -9.98 -4.70
N HIS A 422 11.32 -10.14 -3.76
CA HIS A 422 11.30 -9.48 -2.45
C HIS A 422 11.76 -10.49 -1.39
N LEU A 423 12.71 -10.10 -0.55
CA LEU A 423 13.28 -10.93 0.52
C LEU A 423 13.19 -10.15 1.84
N SER A 424 12.53 -10.71 2.85
CA SER A 424 12.39 -10.08 4.17
C SER A 424 12.54 -11.04 5.35
N THR A 425 13.08 -12.24 5.09
CA THR A 425 13.40 -13.23 6.11
C THR A 425 14.62 -12.81 6.94
N ARG A 426 14.70 -13.34 8.16
CA ARG A 426 15.83 -13.08 9.07
C ARG A 426 16.17 -14.31 9.88
N GLU A 427 17.46 -14.60 10.01
CA GLU A 427 17.96 -15.69 10.85
C GLU A 427 17.53 -15.53 12.32
N ALA A 428 17.22 -16.64 13.00
CA ALA A 428 16.97 -16.65 14.44
C ALA A 428 18.30 -16.64 15.21
N ALA A 429 18.49 -15.66 16.09
CA ALA A 429 19.66 -15.55 16.97
C ALA A 429 19.43 -16.21 18.34
N GLY A 430 18.18 -16.49 18.71
CA GLY A 430 17.81 -17.15 19.96
C GLY A 430 16.33 -17.03 20.27
N SER A 431 15.90 -17.57 21.42
CA SER A 431 14.52 -17.47 21.89
C SER A 431 14.46 -17.09 23.37
N THR A 432 13.40 -16.39 23.76
CA THR A 432 13.21 -15.87 25.12
C THR A 432 11.73 -15.80 25.48
N ARG A 433 11.43 -15.93 26.78
CA ARG A 433 10.10 -15.64 27.33
C ARG A 433 9.90 -14.17 27.69
N THR A 434 10.97 -13.37 27.77
CA THR A 434 10.91 -11.95 28.16
C THR A 434 11.20 -11.07 26.94
N PRO A 435 10.34 -10.08 26.62
CA PRO A 435 10.62 -9.16 25.52
C PRO A 435 11.75 -8.22 25.89
N SER A 436 12.53 -7.82 24.89
CA SER A 436 13.50 -6.74 25.01
C SER A 436 12.84 -5.38 25.29
N SER A 437 11.55 -5.21 24.94
CA SER A 437 10.78 -3.98 25.20
C SER A 437 10.36 -3.80 26.66
N VAL A 438 10.44 -4.84 27.50
CA VAL A 438 10.22 -4.71 28.96
C VAL A 438 11.53 -4.30 29.62
N VAL A 439 11.77 -2.99 29.65
CA VAL A 439 12.76 -2.41 30.56
C VAL A 439 12.14 -2.42 31.95
N ALA A 440 12.61 -3.30 32.84
CA ALA A 440 12.24 -3.23 34.23
C ALA A 440 12.66 -1.85 34.77
N PRO A 441 11.72 -1.03 35.32
CA PRO A 441 12.12 0.22 35.94
C PRO A 441 13.14 -0.08 37.06
N PRO A 442 14.14 0.80 37.30
CA PRO A 442 15.05 0.65 38.43
C PRO A 442 14.24 0.49 39.72
N SER A 443 14.70 -0.39 40.61
CA SER A 443 13.97 -0.79 41.81
C SER A 443 13.71 0.41 42.75
N GLY A 444 12.54 1.04 42.62
CA GLY A 444 11.98 1.92 43.63
C GLY A 444 11.12 1.11 44.58
N GLU A 445 11.32 1.27 45.89
CA GLU A 445 10.45 0.68 46.92
C GLU A 445 9.04 1.28 46.79
N GLY A 446 8.14 0.55 46.13
CA GLY A 446 6.73 0.90 46.00
C GLY A 446 5.93 -0.23 45.36
N PRO A 447 4.66 -0.41 45.73
CA PRO A 447 3.83 -1.48 45.17
C PRO A 447 3.66 -1.26 43.66
N ARG A 448 4.25 -2.15 42.86
CA ARG A 448 4.03 -2.21 41.41
C ARG A 448 2.54 -2.45 41.16
N ALA A 449 1.90 -1.54 40.42
CA ALA A 449 0.66 -1.89 39.73
C ALA A 449 1.01 -3.03 38.76
N ALA A 450 0.57 -4.25 39.07
CA ALA A 450 0.75 -5.37 38.16
C ALA A 450 -0.07 -5.06 36.89
N VAL A 451 0.62 -4.85 35.77
CA VAL A 451 -0.04 -4.88 34.46
C VAL A 451 -0.65 -6.28 34.37
N ALA A 452 -1.97 -6.35 34.18
CA ALA A 452 -2.65 -7.62 34.02
C ALA A 452 -1.98 -8.41 32.89
N PRO A 453 -1.63 -9.69 33.10
CA PRO A 453 -1.08 -10.50 32.03
C PRO A 453 -2.08 -10.51 30.87
N LEU A 454 -1.56 -10.40 29.63
CA LEU A 454 -2.39 -10.57 28.44
C LEU A 454 -3.10 -11.94 28.49
N PRO A 455 -4.24 -12.12 27.82
CA PRO A 455 -4.81 -13.45 27.67
C PRO A 455 -3.90 -14.33 26.81
N ARG A 456 -3.85 -15.63 27.10
CA ARG A 456 -3.19 -16.61 26.22
C ARG A 456 -4.10 -17.09 25.11
N ASP A 457 -5.41 -17.04 25.33
CA ASP A 457 -6.40 -17.41 24.32
C ASP A 457 -6.42 -16.39 23.17
N PRO A 458 -6.20 -16.83 21.92
CA PRO A 458 -6.26 -15.96 20.74
C PRO A 458 -7.61 -15.27 20.59
N ALA A 459 -8.73 -15.96 20.84
CA ALA A 459 -10.06 -15.40 20.62
C ALA A 459 -10.37 -14.28 21.62
N GLU A 460 -10.10 -14.49 22.91
CA GLU A 460 -10.23 -13.46 23.94
C GLU A 460 -9.33 -12.24 23.67
N SER A 461 -8.08 -12.47 23.28
CA SER A 461 -7.12 -11.42 22.96
C SER A 461 -7.57 -10.57 21.77
N LEU A 462 -8.07 -11.22 20.71
CA LEU A 462 -8.62 -10.54 19.53
C LEU A 462 -9.91 -9.77 19.86
N ALA A 463 -10.80 -10.32 20.70
CA ALA A 463 -12.00 -9.61 21.13
C ALA A 463 -11.65 -8.33 21.90
N ALA A 464 -10.69 -8.40 22.83
CA ALA A 464 -10.22 -7.22 23.55
C ALA A 464 -9.54 -6.18 22.63
N ALA A 465 -8.75 -6.62 21.65
CA ALA A 465 -8.13 -5.75 20.65
C ALA A 465 -9.17 -5.09 19.75
N GLN A 466 -10.20 -5.83 19.32
CA GLN A 466 -11.32 -5.30 18.55
C GLN A 466 -12.10 -4.25 19.34
N LEU A 467 -12.39 -4.46 20.62
CA LEU A 467 -13.05 -3.46 21.46
C LEU A 467 -12.25 -2.15 21.54
N ARG A 468 -10.93 -2.22 21.74
CA ARG A 468 -10.06 -1.02 21.72
C ARG A 468 -10.10 -0.30 20.38
N LEU A 469 -10.12 -1.06 19.29
CA LEU A 469 -10.24 -0.52 17.94
C LEU A 469 -11.58 0.21 17.73
N VAL A 470 -12.69 -0.39 18.18
CA VAL A 470 -14.02 0.22 18.09
C VAL A 470 -14.10 1.52 18.88
N GLU A 471 -13.59 1.54 20.10
CA GLU A 471 -13.53 2.76 20.92
C GLU A 471 -12.66 3.84 20.27
N HIS A 472 -11.52 3.46 19.68
CA HIS A 472 -10.69 4.41 18.93
C HIS A 472 -11.43 5.01 17.73
N LEU A 473 -12.10 4.18 16.92
CA LEU A 473 -12.89 4.64 15.78
C LEU A 473 -14.04 5.56 16.19
N ALA A 474 -14.70 5.24 17.31
CA ALA A 474 -15.77 6.07 17.87
C ALA A 474 -15.26 7.47 18.25
N VAL A 475 -14.06 7.55 18.85
CA VAL A 475 -13.41 8.83 19.18
C VAL A 475 -13.01 9.58 17.91
N VAL A 476 -12.38 8.91 16.94
CA VAL A 476 -11.95 9.54 15.68
C VAL A 476 -13.16 10.09 14.91
N GLY A 477 -14.24 9.34 14.81
CA GLY A 477 -15.45 9.76 14.11
C GLY A 477 -16.31 10.78 14.85
N SER A 478 -16.00 11.09 16.11
CA SER A 478 -16.81 12.02 16.90
C SER A 478 -16.54 13.49 16.56
N ASP A 479 -17.59 14.29 16.67
CA ASP A 479 -17.57 15.74 16.53
C ASP A 479 -18.65 16.39 17.43
N ALA A 480 -18.84 17.71 17.30
CA ALA A 480 -19.79 18.47 18.11
C ALA A 480 -21.25 18.04 17.90
N GLU A 481 -21.58 17.46 16.73
CA GLU A 481 -22.94 17.05 16.36
C GLU A 481 -23.16 15.54 16.51
N ARG A 482 -22.07 14.75 16.52
CA ARG A 482 -22.06 13.29 16.62
C ARG A 482 -21.15 12.82 17.75
N PRO A 483 -21.70 12.61 18.97
CA PRO A 483 -20.94 12.05 20.08
C PRO A 483 -20.38 10.65 19.78
N ALA A 484 -19.27 10.28 20.41
CA ALA A 484 -18.62 8.97 20.20
C ALA A 484 -19.57 7.77 20.42
N ASP A 485 -20.49 7.86 21.38
CA ASP A 485 -21.49 6.82 21.63
C ASP A 485 -22.47 6.61 20.45
N ASP A 486 -22.79 7.66 19.71
CA ASP A 486 -23.65 7.59 18.53
C ASP A 486 -22.90 6.96 17.36
N VAL A 487 -21.64 7.35 17.16
CA VAL A 487 -20.75 6.74 16.16
C VAL A 487 -20.61 5.25 16.43
N ARG A 488 -20.27 4.88 17.67
CA ARG A 488 -20.09 3.48 18.09
C ARG A 488 -21.31 2.62 17.81
N ARG A 489 -22.51 3.11 18.09
CA ARG A 489 -23.77 2.38 17.85
C ARG A 489 -24.10 2.17 16.38
N ARG A 490 -23.49 2.93 15.47
CA ARG A 490 -23.68 2.83 14.01
C ARG A 490 -22.63 1.94 13.33
N LEU A 491 -21.55 1.58 14.01
CA LEU A 491 -20.53 0.69 13.46
C LEU A 491 -21.08 -0.73 13.35
N GLU A 492 -21.41 -1.15 12.13
CA GLU A 492 -21.64 -2.57 11.81
C GLU A 492 -20.31 -3.25 11.54
N ILE A 493 -19.96 -4.27 12.35
CA ILE A 493 -18.66 -4.94 12.30
C ILE A 493 -18.84 -6.44 12.14
N ARG A 494 -18.07 -7.04 11.22
CA ARG A 494 -18.13 -8.46 10.91
C ARG A 494 -16.72 -9.00 10.72
N ASP A 495 -16.47 -10.23 11.14
CA ASP A 495 -15.19 -10.89 10.84
C ASP A 495 -15.17 -11.31 9.37
N VAL A 496 -14.04 -11.09 8.70
CA VAL A 496 -13.85 -11.57 7.32
C VAL A 496 -13.45 -13.05 7.40
N PRO A 497 -14.25 -13.97 6.81
CA PRO A 497 -13.98 -15.40 6.90
C PRO A 497 -12.59 -15.78 6.37
N GLY A 498 -11.95 -16.77 7.00
CA GLY A 498 -10.65 -17.30 6.57
C GLY A 498 -9.43 -16.40 6.84
N THR A 499 -9.60 -15.25 7.52
CA THR A 499 -8.50 -14.30 7.79
C THR A 499 -7.90 -14.41 9.18
N SER A 500 -8.47 -15.23 10.06
CA SER A 500 -7.94 -15.44 11.41
C SER A 500 -6.66 -16.25 11.36
N GLN A 501 -5.59 -15.74 11.97
CA GLN A 501 -4.27 -16.34 11.99
C GLN A 501 -3.67 -16.26 13.38
N VAL A 502 -2.92 -17.30 13.75
CA VAL A 502 -2.06 -17.34 14.93
C VAL A 502 -0.64 -17.65 14.46
N GLY A 503 0.33 -16.95 15.03
CA GLY A 503 1.73 -17.11 14.65
C GLY A 503 2.61 -16.02 15.24
N TYR A 504 3.62 -15.61 14.48
CA TYR A 504 4.57 -14.57 14.91
C TYR A 504 4.32 -13.22 14.25
N GLU A 505 4.17 -12.17 15.04
CA GLU A 505 4.29 -10.78 14.57
C GLU A 505 5.73 -10.29 14.74
N ILE A 506 6.31 -9.65 13.73
CA ILE A 506 7.66 -9.10 13.74
C ILE A 506 7.62 -7.62 14.04
N GLU A 507 8.28 -7.21 15.13
CA GLU A 507 8.55 -5.81 15.47
C GLU A 507 10.04 -5.63 15.81
N GLY A 508 10.71 -4.73 15.09
CA GLY A 508 12.15 -4.52 15.26
C GLY A 508 12.94 -5.81 14.99
N ASN A 509 13.61 -6.31 16.03
CA ASN A 509 14.39 -7.56 16.00
C ASN A 509 13.69 -8.71 16.74
N GLU A 510 12.39 -8.60 17.02
CA GLU A 510 11.63 -9.63 17.71
C GLU A 510 10.52 -10.17 16.83
N ALA A 511 10.36 -11.49 16.84
CA ALA A 511 9.17 -12.18 16.38
C ALA A 511 8.42 -12.68 17.63
N PHE A 512 7.28 -12.07 17.97
CA PHE A 512 6.52 -12.38 19.17
C PHE A 512 5.20 -13.10 18.86
N PRO A 513 4.70 -13.98 19.76
CA PRO A 513 3.42 -14.65 19.58
C PRO A 513 2.26 -13.66 19.49
N ALA A 514 1.46 -13.79 18.45
CA ALA A 514 0.33 -12.93 18.19
C ALA A 514 -0.79 -13.68 17.47
N ALA A 515 -1.99 -13.13 17.59
CA ALA A 515 -3.12 -13.47 16.76
C ALA A 515 -3.57 -12.26 15.97
N ARG A 516 -4.11 -12.49 14.78
CA ARG A 516 -4.74 -11.43 13.98
C ARG A 516 -5.96 -11.95 13.25
N LYS A 517 -6.89 -11.05 12.96
CA LYS A 517 -8.01 -11.29 12.05
C LYS A 517 -8.36 -10.01 11.31
N LEU A 518 -8.97 -10.14 10.14
CA LEU A 518 -9.50 -9.01 9.42
C LEU A 518 -10.98 -8.83 9.79
N ILE A 519 -11.37 -7.59 10.08
CA ILE A 519 -12.77 -7.21 10.24
C ILE A 519 -13.20 -6.33 9.07
N GLU A 520 -14.47 -6.39 8.72
CA GLU A 520 -15.14 -5.48 7.80
C GLU A 520 -16.09 -4.57 8.60
N ILE A 521 -16.07 -3.28 8.26
CA ILE A 521 -16.85 -2.22 8.90
C ILE A 521 -17.74 -1.57 7.83
N GLY A 522 -19.04 -1.53 8.09
CA GLY A 522 -20.05 -1.02 7.17
C GLY A 522 -21.21 -1.98 6.95
N GLN A 523 -22.30 -1.47 6.38
CA GLN A 523 -23.46 -2.29 6.05
C GLN A 523 -23.14 -3.26 4.92
N ALA A 524 -23.77 -4.44 4.93
CA ALA A 524 -23.54 -5.50 3.93
C ALA A 524 -23.68 -5.00 2.49
N ASP A 525 -24.73 -4.21 2.27
CA ASP A 525 -25.14 -3.72 0.96
C ASP A 525 -24.55 -2.34 0.64
N SER A 526 -23.72 -1.78 1.54
CA SER A 526 -23.01 -0.53 1.28
C SER A 526 -21.85 -0.75 0.30
N MET A 527 -21.68 0.19 -0.62
CA MET A 527 -20.49 0.25 -1.46
C MET A 527 -19.26 0.81 -0.73
N PHE A 528 -19.45 1.45 0.43
CA PHE A 528 -18.40 2.06 1.26
C PHE A 528 -18.09 1.18 2.46
N ARG A 529 -17.54 -0.01 2.19
CA ARG A 529 -17.08 -0.94 3.23
C ARG A 529 -15.58 -0.78 3.44
N THR A 530 -15.16 -0.89 4.68
CA THR A 530 -13.75 -0.81 5.06
C THR A 530 -13.30 -2.10 5.69
N ARG A 531 -12.07 -2.52 5.42
CA ARG A 531 -11.45 -3.64 6.10
C ARG A 531 -10.32 -3.18 7.00
N ARG A 532 -10.14 -3.84 8.15
CA ARG A 532 -9.07 -3.50 9.09
C ARG A 532 -8.53 -4.72 9.82
N TRP A 533 -7.22 -4.75 10.00
CA TRP A 533 -6.58 -5.76 10.84
C TRP A 533 -6.84 -5.47 12.31
N VAL A 534 -7.33 -6.48 13.02
CA VAL A 534 -7.26 -6.57 14.47
C VAL A 534 -6.06 -7.44 14.78
N VAL A 535 -5.05 -6.90 15.46
CA VAL A 535 -3.86 -7.62 15.88
C VAL A 535 -3.80 -7.60 17.41
N ALA A 536 -3.55 -8.76 18.01
CA ALA A 536 -3.45 -8.91 19.44
C ALA A 536 -2.16 -9.68 19.80
N PRO A 537 -1.23 -9.08 20.57
CA PRO A 537 -0.14 -9.83 21.17
C PRO A 537 -0.72 -10.85 22.17
N LEU A 538 -0.17 -12.06 22.17
CA LEU A 538 -0.59 -13.12 23.09
C LEU A 538 0.33 -13.14 24.32
N ALA A 539 -0.24 -13.50 25.47
CA ALA A 539 0.57 -13.67 26.67
C ALA A 539 1.58 -14.80 26.54
N ARG A 540 2.69 -14.57 27.24
CA ARG A 540 3.87 -15.42 27.30
C ARG A 540 3.76 -16.45 28.41
#